data_AF-A0A1I0UEN4-F1
#
_entry.id   AF-A0A1I0UEN4-F1
#
_cell.length_a   1.000
_cell.length_b   1.000
_cell.length_c   1.000
_cell.angle_alpha   90.00
_cell.angle_beta   90.00
_cell.angle_gamma   90.00
#
_symmetry.space_group_name_H-M   'P 1'
#
loop_
_entity.id
_entity.type
_entity.pdbx_description
1 polymer ?
#
loop_
_entity_poly.entity_id
_entity_poly.type
_entity_poly.pdbx_seq_one_letter_code
_entity_poly.pdbx_strand_id
1 'polypeptide(L)' 'MDQVTIDSVPHDPACLDCAGSLDHCHGTLVVHSDFTVECTEAGCVLAHRERHALVVDCVAVAGGCSCEVSVAVSQAS' A
#
# COMPACT_ATOMS: atom_id res chain seq x y z
N MET A 1 -21.58 12.10 12.95
CA MET A 1 -20.91 13.03 12.01
C MET A 1 -19.48 13.11 12.50
N ASP A 2 -18.79 11.98 12.37
CA ASP A 2 -17.61 11.68 13.16
C ASP A 2 -16.40 12.28 12.47
N GLN A 3 -15.77 13.21 13.19
CA GLN A 3 -14.53 13.86 12.82
C GLN A 3 -13.46 12.78 12.71
N VAL A 4 -13.18 12.34 11.49
CA VAL A 4 -11.94 11.63 11.16
C VAL A 4 -10.81 12.63 11.40
N THR A 5 -10.25 12.63 12.60
CA THR A 5 -9.08 13.45 12.91
C THR A 5 -7.90 12.85 12.15
N ILE A 6 -7.34 13.66 11.24
CA ILE A 6 -6.10 13.40 10.47
C ILE A 6 -4.90 13.08 11.39
N ASP A 7 -5.06 13.23 12.70
CA ASP A 7 -4.09 13.05 13.78
C ASP A 7 -3.75 11.59 14.12
N SER A 8 -4.48 10.59 13.58
CA SER A 8 -4.27 9.17 13.94
C SER A 8 -3.29 8.40 13.05
N VAL A 9 -2.70 9.02 12.02
CA VAL A 9 -1.60 8.40 11.27
C VAL A 9 -0.30 8.64 12.04
N PRO A 10 0.51 7.62 12.36
CA PRO A 10 1.77 7.82 13.07
C PRO A 10 2.70 8.71 12.25
N HIS A 11 2.87 9.95 12.70
CA HIS A 11 3.82 10.90 12.14
C HIS A 11 5.19 10.70 12.79
N ASP A 12 6.22 10.43 11.98
CA ASP A 12 7.60 10.36 12.46
C ASP A 12 8.20 11.78 12.47
N PRO A 13 8.57 12.34 13.64
CA PRO A 13 9.19 13.67 13.70
C PRO A 13 10.57 13.75 13.03
N ALA A 14 11.22 12.62 12.75
CA ALA A 14 12.46 12.57 11.99
C ALA A 14 12.25 12.53 10.46
N CYS A 15 11.02 12.30 10.00
CA CYS A 15 10.67 12.34 8.59
C CYS A 15 10.46 13.78 8.12
N LEU A 16 11.27 14.23 7.16
CA LEU A 16 11.19 15.59 6.62
C LEU A 16 9.86 15.85 5.90
N ASP A 17 9.26 14.83 5.29
CA ASP A 17 7.98 14.95 4.60
C ASP A 17 6.82 15.12 5.61
N CYS A 18 6.88 14.44 6.76
CA CYS A 18 5.97 14.66 7.90
C CYS A 18 6.14 16.09 8.46
N ALA A 19 7.37 16.52 8.69
CA ALA A 19 7.64 17.88 9.19
C ALA A 19 7.21 18.98 8.21
N GLY A 20 7.26 18.68 6.91
CA GLY A 20 6.80 19.55 5.83
C GLY A 20 5.30 19.45 5.52
N SER A 21 4.54 18.60 6.23
CA SER A 21 3.12 18.32 5.98
C SER A 21 2.82 17.92 4.53
N LEU A 22 3.75 17.18 3.90
CA LEU A 22 3.55 16.64 2.55
C LEU A 22 2.60 15.46 2.59
N ASP A 23 1.79 15.28 1.55
CA ASP A 23 0.95 14.10 1.42
C ASP A 23 1.79 12.90 0.96
N HIS A 24 2.12 12.00 1.89
CA HIS A 24 2.94 10.83 1.66
C HIS A 24 2.47 9.64 2.53
N CYS A 25 3.08 8.49 2.31
CA CYS A 25 2.89 7.28 3.08
C CYS A 25 4.25 6.61 3.33
N HIS A 26 4.42 6.07 4.54
CA HIS A 26 5.63 5.31 4.92
C HIS A 26 5.57 3.84 4.53
N GLY A 27 4.41 3.36 4.09
CA GLY A 27 4.25 2.01 3.60
C GLY A 27 4.92 1.80 2.25
N THR A 28 5.16 0.54 1.92
CA THR A 28 5.54 0.13 0.58
C THR A 28 4.29 -0.11 -0.24
N LEU A 29 4.21 0.51 -1.43
CA LEU A 29 3.15 0.21 -2.38
C LEU A 29 3.53 -1.02 -3.21
N VAL A 30 2.78 -2.09 -3.07
CA VAL A 30 2.92 -3.33 -3.83
C VAL A 30 1.98 -3.27 -5.02
N VAL A 31 2.51 -3.48 -6.23
CA VAL A 31 1.74 -3.56 -7.47
C VAL A 31 1.59 -5.03 -7.84
N HIS A 32 0.37 -5.53 -7.84
CA HIS A 32 0.08 -6.91 -8.18
C HIS A 32 0.07 -7.12 -9.70
N SER A 33 0.22 -8.38 -10.11
CA SER A 33 0.23 -8.78 -11.53
C SER A 33 -1.06 -8.43 -12.30
N ASP A 34 -2.18 -8.25 -11.59
CA ASP A 34 -3.48 -7.81 -12.14
C ASP A 34 -3.66 -6.28 -12.12
N PHE A 35 -2.58 -5.54 -11.84
CA PHE A 35 -2.54 -4.08 -11.68
C PHE A 35 -3.31 -3.53 -10.48
N THR A 36 -3.82 -4.38 -9.59
CA THR A 36 -4.28 -3.92 -8.28
C THR A 36 -3.08 -3.45 -7.44
N VAL A 37 -3.35 -2.59 -6.47
CA VAL A 37 -2.33 -2.03 -5.60
C VAL A 37 -2.71 -2.21 -4.13
N GLU A 38 -1.73 -2.58 -3.33
CA GLU A 38 -1.85 -2.71 -1.88
C GLU A 38 -0.72 -1.91 -1.21
N CYS A 39 -1.02 -1.26 -0.09
CA CYS A 39 0.00 -0.63 0.73
C CYS A 39 0.20 -1.44 2.01
N THR A 40 1.45 -1.63 2.42
CA THR A 40 1.79 -2.34 3.66
C THR A 40 1.44 -1.55 4.93
N GLU A 41 1.10 -0.26 4.82
CA GLU A 41 0.69 0.58 5.93
C GLU A 41 -0.82 0.49 6.16
N ALA A 42 -1.23 0.01 7.33
CA ALA A 42 -2.64 -0.25 7.65
C ALA A 42 -3.51 1.01 7.64
N GLY A 43 -2.91 2.19 7.86
CA GLY A 43 -3.57 3.48 7.79
C GLY A 43 -3.69 4.08 6.38
N CYS A 44 -3.14 3.43 5.35
CA CYS A 44 -3.16 3.99 3.99
C CYS A 44 -4.54 3.84 3.35
N VAL A 45 -5.27 4.95 3.26
CA VAL A 45 -6.59 5.01 2.62
C VAL A 45 -6.53 5.35 1.12
N LEU A 46 -5.37 5.75 0.61
CA LEU A 46 -5.16 6.20 -0.77
C LEU A 46 -3.86 5.61 -1.32
N ALA A 47 -3.96 4.45 -1.99
CA ALA A 47 -2.85 3.69 -2.57
C ALA A 47 -2.29 4.29 -3.89
N HIS A 48 -2.19 5.62 -3.94
CA HIS A 48 -1.67 6.38 -5.08
C HIS A 48 -0.14 6.30 -5.16
N ARG A 49 0.42 6.01 -6.34
CA ARG A 49 1.88 5.84 -6.52
C ARG A 49 2.68 7.07 -6.07
N GLU A 50 2.17 8.26 -6.35
CA GLU A 50 2.79 9.55 -6.02
C GLU A 50 2.94 9.79 -4.51
N ARG A 51 2.16 9.10 -3.67
CA ARG A 51 2.23 9.20 -2.21
C ARG A 51 3.27 8.26 -1.60
N HIS A 52 3.80 7.31 -2.36
CA HIS A 52 4.67 6.25 -1.85
C HIS A 52 6.07 6.41 -2.43
N ALA A 53 7.05 6.65 -1.55
CA ALA A 53 8.45 6.73 -1.96
C ALA A 53 8.98 5.38 -2.48
N LEU A 54 8.42 4.27 -2.00
CA LEU A 54 8.76 2.93 -2.44
C LEU A 54 7.56 2.24 -3.09
N VAL A 55 7.73 1.91 -4.37
CA VAL A 55 6.79 1.10 -5.16
C VAL A 55 7.52 -0.14 -5.64
N VAL A 56 6.96 -1.31 -5.42
CA VAL A 56 7.54 -2.60 -5.84
C VAL A 56 6.50 -3.43 -6.60
N ASP A 57 6.94 -4.15 -7.63
CA ASP A 57 6.10 -5.18 -8.24
C ASP A 57 6.05 -6.41 -7.33
N CYS A 58 4.88 -7.05 -7.23
CA CYS A 58 4.66 -8.17 -6.32
C CYS A 58 5.60 -9.36 -6.57
N VAL A 59 6.06 -9.51 -7.82
CA VAL A 59 7.03 -10.54 -8.23
C VAL A 59 8.42 -10.36 -7.62
N ALA A 60 8.73 -9.15 -7.11
CA ALA A 60 9.98 -8.86 -6.42
C ALA A 60 9.91 -9.16 -4.91
N VAL A 61 8.74 -9.52 -4.38
CA VAL A 61 8.56 -9.85 -2.95
C VAL A 61 9.25 -11.18 -2.65
N ALA A 62 10.16 -11.18 -1.68
CA ALA A 62 10.84 -12.38 -1.23
C ALA A 62 9.82 -13.37 -0.62
N GLY A 63 9.82 -14.62 -1.10
CA GLY A 63 8.83 -15.62 -0.70
C GLY A 63 7.59 -15.68 -1.61
N GLY A 64 7.52 -14.81 -2.63
CA GLY A 64 6.43 -14.77 -3.61
C GLY A 64 5.20 -14.01 -3.12
N CYS A 65 4.27 -13.73 -4.03
CA CYS A 65 2.99 -13.10 -3.73
C CYS A 65 1.85 -14.12 -3.75
N SER A 66 0.95 -14.06 -2.77
CA SER A 66 -0.26 -14.90 -2.77
C SER A 66 -1.17 -14.65 -3.98
N CYS A 67 -1.06 -13.46 -4.59
CA CYS A 67 -1.75 -13.08 -5.82
C CYS A 67 -1.36 -13.93 -7.04
N GLU A 68 -0.22 -14.62 -7.00
CA GLU A 68 0.23 -15.51 -8.09
C GLU A 68 -0.48 -16.88 -8.05
N VAL A 69 -1.22 -17.19 -6.98
CA VAL A 69 -2.02 -18.42 -6.89
C VAL A 69 -3.26 -18.26 -7.77
N SER A 70 -3.10 -18.59 -9.04
CA SER A 70 -4.20 -18.73 -9.99
C SER A 70 -5.06 -19.93 -9.56
N VAL A 71 -6.22 -19.69 -8.95
CA VAL A 71 -7.21 -20.75 -8.78
C VAL A 71 -7.69 -21.12 -10.18
N ALA A 72 -7.21 -22.26 -10.70
CA ALA A 72 -7.85 -22.93 -11.81
C ALA A 72 -9.26 -23.35 -11.32
N VAL A 73 -10.24 -22.47 -11.52
CA VAL A 73 -11.64 -22.79 -11.26
C VAL A 73 -12.07 -23.78 -12.35
N SER A 74 -11.88 -25.07 -12.09
CA SER A 74 -12.60 -26.12 -12.82
C SER A 74 -14.03 -26.16 -12.31
N GLN A 75 -14.90 -25.30 -12.85
CA GLN A 75 -16.34 -25.49 -12.71
C GLN A 75 -16.77 -26.52 -13.76
N ALA A 76 -16.89 -27.77 -13.33
CA ALA A 76 -17.70 -28.78 -14.01
C ALA A 76 -19.08 -28.80 -13.36
N SER A 77 -20.11 -28.38 -14.10
CA SER A 77 -21.51 -28.80 -13.98
C SER A 77 -22.24 -28.48 -15.27
#